data_AF-A0A517U6U0-F1
#
_entry.id   AF-A0A517U6U0-F1
#
_cell.length_a   1.000
_cell.length_b   1.000
_cell.length_c   1.000
_cell.angle_alpha   90.00
_cell.angle_beta   90.00
_cell.angle_gamma   90.00
#
_symmetry.space_group_name_H-M   'P 1'
#
loop_
_entity.id
_entity.type
_entity.pdbx_description
1 polymer ?
#
loop_
_entity_poly.entity_id
_entity_poly.type
_entity_poly.pdbx_seq_one_letter_code
_entity_poly.pdbx_strand_id
1 'polypeptide(L)'
;MKDEANYSLPGFTNAGLLPPGDYELTLAELRRSLLVRGEGSSPNWDSDWRLTLVENLAVMAGQLWQIGIEEIFVDGSFAEDKVHPNDIDGYFCCELKRLASGELERELNRLDPHKVWTWAPESRRPFRGYPKRQLPMWHIYRVELYPHYGQLCGIRDEFGQELEFPAAFRKSRGAHQQKGIIRLIKEEEGT
;
A
#
# COMPACT_ATOMS: atom_id res chain seq x y z
N MET A 1 -6.57 -19.82 26.17
CA MET A 1 -6.70 -20.15 24.74
C MET A 1 -7.49 -19.02 24.12
N LYS A 2 -6.81 -18.00 23.57
CA LYS A 2 -7.49 -17.03 22.71
C LYS A 2 -7.74 -17.80 21.41
N ASP A 3 -9.00 -17.92 21.03
CA ASP A 3 -9.41 -18.61 19.82
C ASP A 3 -8.57 -18.12 18.64
N GLU A 4 -8.25 -19.04 17.73
CA GLU A 4 -7.76 -18.77 16.39
C GLU A 4 -8.83 -17.95 15.64
N ALA A 5 -9.02 -16.70 16.02
CA ALA A 5 -9.78 -15.75 15.24
C ALA A 5 -9.09 -15.70 13.89
N ASN A 6 -9.72 -16.29 12.89
CA ASN A 6 -9.36 -16.21 11.50
C ASN A 6 -9.05 -14.75 11.17
N TYR A 7 -7.77 -14.39 11.13
CA TYR A 7 -7.26 -13.18 10.47
C TYR A 7 -7.39 -13.32 8.94
N SER A 8 -8.46 -13.96 8.48
CA SER A 8 -8.74 -14.20 7.09
C SER A 8 -9.49 -12.99 6.58
N LEU A 9 -8.82 -12.21 5.73
CA LEU A 9 -9.52 -11.33 4.82
C LEU A 9 -10.66 -12.10 4.13
N PRO A 10 -11.80 -11.47 3.84
CA PRO A 10 -12.85 -12.11 3.05
C PRO A 10 -12.33 -12.37 1.64
N GLY A 11 -12.82 -13.44 1.02
CA GLY A 11 -12.51 -13.71 -0.38
C GLY A 11 -12.89 -12.56 -1.32
N PHE A 12 -12.31 -12.56 -2.50
CA PHE A 12 -12.56 -11.50 -3.48
C PHE A 12 -14.04 -11.51 -3.93
N THR A 13 -14.55 -10.32 -4.22
CA THR A 13 -15.86 -10.17 -4.88
C THR A 13 -15.82 -10.76 -6.30
N ASN A 14 -16.98 -10.98 -6.92
CA ASN A 14 -17.07 -11.40 -8.33
C ASN A 14 -16.38 -10.41 -9.31
N ALA A 15 -16.13 -9.17 -8.87
CA ALA A 15 -15.39 -8.17 -9.63
C ALA A 15 -13.86 -8.28 -9.44
N GLY A 16 -13.37 -9.25 -8.66
CA GLY A 16 -11.95 -9.42 -8.34
C GLY A 16 -11.43 -8.37 -7.37
N LEU A 17 -12.29 -7.74 -6.56
CA LEU A 17 -11.92 -6.71 -5.60
C LEU A 17 -12.04 -7.24 -4.18
N LEU A 18 -11.15 -6.81 -3.28
CA LEU A 18 -11.36 -6.98 -1.85
C LEU A 18 -12.69 -6.31 -1.46
N PRO A 19 -13.62 -6.99 -0.78
CA PRO A 19 -14.88 -6.41 -0.35
C PRO A 19 -14.68 -5.07 0.39
N PRO A 20 -15.61 -4.11 0.28
CA PRO A 20 -15.49 -2.84 0.98
C PRO A 20 -15.33 -3.01 2.49
N GLY A 21 -14.31 -2.36 3.05
CA GLY A 21 -13.95 -2.43 4.47
C GLY A 21 -12.53 -1.94 4.72
N ASP A 22 -12.28 -1.54 5.96
CA ASP A 22 -10.95 -1.23 6.46
C ASP A 22 -10.45 -2.43 7.26
N TYR A 23 -9.46 -3.14 6.74
CA TYR A 23 -8.96 -4.37 7.34
C TYR A 23 -7.64 -4.12 8.05
N GLU A 24 -7.65 -4.21 9.38
CA GLU A 24 -6.44 -4.08 10.18
C GLU A 24 -5.65 -5.39 10.15
N LEU A 25 -4.39 -5.31 9.72
CA LEU A 25 -3.48 -6.45 9.68
C LEU A 25 -2.08 -6.04 10.13
N THR A 26 -1.45 -6.88 10.92
CA THR A 26 0.00 -6.87 11.11
C THR A 26 0.71 -7.35 9.83
N LEU A 27 2.01 -7.08 9.71
CA LEU A 27 2.79 -7.63 8.59
C LEU A 27 2.84 -9.17 8.65
N ALA A 28 2.93 -9.79 9.83
CA ALA A 28 2.84 -11.25 9.96
C ALA A 28 1.48 -11.81 9.51
N GLU A 29 0.38 -11.12 9.76
CA GLU A 29 -0.94 -11.52 9.26
C GLU A 29 -1.05 -11.31 7.75
N LEU A 30 -0.57 -10.17 7.24
CA LEU A 30 -0.60 -9.89 5.80
C LEU A 30 0.17 -10.95 4.99
N ARG A 31 1.36 -11.37 5.46
CA ARG A 31 2.15 -12.48 4.87
C ARG A 31 1.38 -13.79 4.78
N ARG A 32 0.46 -14.04 5.71
CA ARG A 32 -0.33 -15.28 5.81
C ARG A 32 -1.72 -15.15 5.17
N SER A 33 -2.10 -13.95 4.76
CA SER A 33 -3.43 -13.65 4.22
C SER A 33 -3.65 -14.19 2.81
N LEU A 34 -4.89 -14.15 2.35
CA LEU A 34 -5.25 -14.49 0.96
C LEU A 34 -4.56 -13.58 -0.08
N LEU A 35 -4.18 -12.35 0.30
CA LEU A 35 -3.46 -11.45 -0.62
C LEU A 35 -2.05 -11.96 -0.94
N VAL A 36 -1.50 -12.87 -0.14
CA VAL A 36 -0.23 -13.54 -0.46
C VAL A 36 -0.46 -14.96 -0.92
N ARG A 37 -1.27 -15.74 -0.19
CA ARG A 37 -1.45 -17.19 -0.45
C ARG A 37 -2.45 -17.53 -1.55
N GLY A 38 -3.33 -16.59 -1.90
CA GLY A 38 -4.46 -16.82 -2.78
C GLY A 38 -5.54 -17.69 -2.14
N GLU A 39 -6.65 -17.88 -2.85
CA GLU A 39 -7.77 -18.73 -2.40
C GLU A 39 -7.58 -20.22 -2.78
N GLY A 40 -6.45 -20.57 -3.41
CA GLY A 40 -6.22 -21.90 -3.97
C GLY A 40 -7.01 -22.20 -5.25
N SER A 41 -7.79 -21.24 -5.75
CA SER A 41 -8.60 -21.34 -6.98
C SER A 41 -7.76 -21.22 -8.26
N SER A 42 -6.63 -20.51 -8.21
CA SER A 42 -5.72 -20.33 -9.34
C SER A 42 -4.40 -21.06 -9.10
N PRO A 43 -4.01 -22.04 -9.95
CA PRO A 43 -2.73 -22.74 -9.82
C PRO A 43 -1.52 -21.84 -10.14
N ASN A 44 -1.76 -20.68 -10.76
CA ASN A 44 -0.70 -19.76 -11.19
C ASN A 44 -0.47 -18.63 -10.19
N TRP A 45 -1.23 -18.55 -9.09
CA TRP A 45 -1.14 -17.47 -8.12
C TRP A 45 0.30 -17.30 -7.62
N ASP A 46 0.87 -16.12 -7.88
CA ASP A 46 2.29 -15.88 -7.66
C ASP A 46 2.55 -15.48 -6.19
N SER A 47 2.48 -16.50 -5.32
CA SER A 47 2.62 -16.33 -3.87
C SER A 47 4.01 -15.81 -3.49
N ASP A 48 5.05 -16.30 -4.15
CA ASP A 48 6.44 -15.93 -3.84
C ASP A 48 6.70 -14.46 -4.21
N TRP A 49 6.19 -14.02 -5.36
CA TRP A 49 6.26 -12.61 -5.73
C TRP A 49 5.44 -11.72 -4.80
N ARG A 50 4.20 -12.10 -4.48
CA ARG A 50 3.35 -11.35 -3.55
C ARG A 50 3.97 -11.26 -2.16
N LEU A 51 4.62 -12.33 -1.68
CA LEU A 51 5.40 -12.31 -0.45
C LEU A 51 6.58 -11.32 -0.54
N THR A 52 7.30 -11.32 -1.67
CA THR A 52 8.39 -10.35 -1.92
C THR A 52 7.89 -8.90 -1.84
N LEU A 53 6.72 -8.60 -2.41
CA LEU A 53 6.10 -7.27 -2.28
C LEU A 53 5.80 -6.91 -0.82
N VAL A 54 5.31 -7.88 -0.03
CA VAL A 54 5.03 -7.66 1.41
C VAL A 54 6.32 -7.47 2.21
N GLU A 55 7.42 -8.18 1.90
CA GLU A 55 8.71 -7.95 2.55
C GLU A 55 9.28 -6.56 2.24
N ASN A 56 9.13 -6.09 1.00
CA ASN A 56 9.52 -4.74 0.62
C ASN A 56 8.66 -3.68 1.33
N LEU A 57 7.35 -3.92 1.42
CA LEU A 57 6.45 -3.07 2.20
C LEU A 57 6.84 -3.07 3.68
N ALA A 58 7.25 -4.20 4.25
CA ALA A 58 7.68 -4.30 5.63
C ALA A 58 8.87 -3.38 5.95
N VAL A 59 9.83 -3.28 5.02
CA VAL A 59 10.96 -2.34 5.14
C VAL A 59 10.46 -0.90 5.22
N MET A 60 9.59 -0.50 4.28
CA MET A 60 9.10 0.88 4.21
C MET A 60 8.16 1.24 5.37
N ALA A 61 7.27 0.34 5.77
CA ALA A 61 6.41 0.51 6.93
C ALA A 61 7.23 0.61 8.22
N GLY A 62 8.29 -0.21 8.36
CA GLY A 62 9.23 -0.13 9.46
C GLY A 62 9.93 1.25 9.56
N GLN A 63 10.32 1.83 8.43
CA GLN A 63 10.91 3.17 8.38
C GLN A 63 9.90 4.24 8.81
N LEU A 64 8.63 4.13 8.39
CA LEU A 64 7.55 5.03 8.82
C LEU A 64 7.29 4.94 10.33
N TRP A 65 7.16 3.72 10.87
CA TRP A 65 6.94 3.52 12.30
C TRP A 65 8.11 4.05 13.15
N GLN A 66 9.37 3.89 12.70
CA GLN A 66 10.54 4.40 13.42
C GLN A 66 10.55 5.93 13.56
N ILE A 67 9.87 6.65 12.66
CA ILE A 67 9.75 8.11 12.72
C ILE A 67 8.40 8.58 13.26
N GLY A 68 7.62 7.66 13.88
CA GLY A 68 6.35 7.96 14.54
C GLY A 68 5.13 8.08 13.62
N ILE A 69 5.20 7.55 12.40
CA ILE A 69 4.03 7.47 11.49
C ILE A 69 3.36 6.11 11.65
N GLU A 70 2.14 6.08 12.18
CA GLU A 70 1.42 4.84 12.50
C GLU A 70 0.27 4.50 11.54
N GLU A 71 -0.37 5.53 10.98
CA GLU A 71 -1.50 5.37 10.08
C GLU A 71 -1.01 5.10 8.65
N ILE A 72 -0.85 3.83 8.31
CA ILE A 72 -0.39 3.37 7.00
C ILE A 72 -1.47 2.50 6.37
N PHE A 73 -1.86 2.84 5.14
CA PHE A 73 -2.90 2.16 4.39
C PHE A 73 -2.36 1.67 3.06
N VAL A 74 -2.62 0.42 2.71
CA VAL A 74 -2.15 -0.21 1.47
C VAL A 74 -3.29 -0.84 0.69
N ASP A 75 -3.18 -0.69 -0.63
CA ASP A 75 -4.14 -1.12 -1.63
C ASP A 75 -3.39 -1.37 -2.97
N GLY A 76 -3.80 -0.73 -4.07
CA GLY A 76 -3.28 -0.98 -5.41
C GLY A 76 -3.77 -2.30 -6.01
N SER A 77 -3.13 -2.71 -7.10
CA SER A 77 -3.45 -3.98 -7.78
C SER A 77 -3.13 -5.22 -6.93
N PHE A 78 -2.38 -5.05 -5.84
CA PHE A 78 -2.08 -6.09 -4.87
C PHE A 78 -3.33 -6.57 -4.10
N ALA A 79 -4.27 -5.68 -3.79
CA ALA A 79 -5.53 -5.99 -3.11
C ALA A 79 -6.66 -6.44 -4.06
N GLU A 80 -6.31 -6.87 -5.27
CA GLU A 80 -7.24 -7.37 -6.28
C GLU A 80 -6.88 -8.82 -6.65
N ASP A 81 -7.85 -9.54 -7.22
CA ASP A 81 -7.73 -10.91 -7.73
C ASP A 81 -6.88 -10.93 -9.01
N LYS A 82 -5.58 -10.67 -8.82
CA LYS A 82 -4.59 -10.61 -9.87
C LYS A 82 -3.48 -11.58 -9.56
N VAL A 83 -3.27 -12.55 -10.45
CA VAL A 83 -2.23 -13.58 -10.27
C VAL A 83 -0.86 -12.99 -9.92
N HIS A 84 -0.46 -11.92 -10.62
CA HIS A 84 0.82 -11.25 -10.43
C HIS A 84 0.62 -9.72 -10.42
N PRO A 85 0.38 -9.09 -9.25
CA PRO A 85 0.38 -7.63 -9.12
C PRO A 85 1.79 -7.09 -9.34
N ASN A 86 1.95 -5.87 -9.82
CA ASN A 86 3.28 -5.36 -10.15
C ASN A 86 3.96 -4.65 -8.97
N ASP A 87 3.15 -4.21 -8.01
CA ASP A 87 3.49 -3.27 -6.97
C ASP A 87 2.39 -3.24 -5.90
N ILE A 88 2.74 -2.62 -4.76
CA ILE A 88 1.79 -2.19 -3.72
C ILE A 88 1.72 -0.66 -3.78
N ASP A 89 0.51 -0.13 -3.86
CA ASP A 89 0.26 1.30 -3.70
C ASP A 89 -0.33 1.56 -2.31
N GLY A 90 -0.09 2.73 -1.74
CA GLY A 90 -0.69 3.10 -0.46
C GLY A 90 -0.48 4.56 -0.09
N TYR A 91 -0.98 4.92 1.08
CA TYR A 91 -0.77 6.23 1.68
C TYR A 91 -0.52 6.11 3.17
N PHE A 92 0.07 7.16 3.76
CA PHE A 92 0.21 7.29 5.21
C PHE A 92 -0.16 8.69 5.66
N CYS A 93 -0.75 8.82 6.84
CA CYS A 93 -1.12 10.12 7.39
C CYS A 93 0.11 10.82 7.99
N CYS A 94 0.30 12.10 7.69
CA CYS A 94 1.39 12.91 8.21
C CYS A 94 0.99 14.37 8.36
N GLU A 95 1.77 15.15 9.10
CA GLU A 95 1.59 16.60 9.19
C GLU A 95 2.16 17.31 7.96
N LEU A 96 1.37 18.21 7.36
CA LEU A 96 1.81 19.05 6.24
C LEU A 96 3.10 19.81 6.54
N LYS A 97 3.27 20.31 7.78
CA LYS A 97 4.46 21.08 8.17
C LYS A 97 5.74 20.24 8.02
N ARG A 98 5.70 18.97 8.43
CA ARG A 98 6.84 18.04 8.38
C ARG A 98 7.17 17.63 6.95
N LEU A 99 6.16 17.49 6.09
CA LEU A 99 6.35 17.29 4.65
C LEU A 99 6.95 18.54 3.98
N ALA A 100 6.32 19.69 4.17
CA ALA A 100 6.69 20.94 3.50
C ALA A 100 8.09 21.47 3.89
N SER A 101 8.55 21.19 5.12
CA SER A 101 9.90 21.54 5.58
C SER A 101 10.99 20.60 5.04
N GLY A 102 10.61 19.53 4.33
CA GLY A 102 11.47 18.43 3.91
C GLY A 102 11.98 17.57 5.08
N GLU A 103 11.46 17.75 6.29
CA GLU A 103 11.87 16.98 7.47
C GLU A 103 11.50 15.50 7.33
N LEU A 104 10.27 15.22 6.88
CA LEU A 104 9.79 13.87 6.62
C LEU A 104 10.71 13.11 5.66
N GLU A 105 11.04 13.75 4.52
CA GLU A 105 11.93 13.18 3.51
C GLU A 105 13.32 12.89 4.09
N ARG A 106 13.90 13.86 4.83
CA ARG A 106 15.23 13.71 5.43
C ARG A 106 15.27 12.58 6.46
N GLU A 107 14.27 12.46 7.32
CA GLU A 107 14.24 11.45 8.37
C GLU A 107 14.13 10.04 7.78
N LEU A 108 13.21 9.83 6.84
CA LEU A 108 13.04 8.55 6.16
C LEU A 108 14.29 8.18 5.35
N ASN A 109 14.88 9.13 4.64
CA ASN A 109 16.13 8.91 3.91
C ASN A 109 17.34 8.77 4.83
N ARG A 110 17.31 9.08 6.13
CA ARG A 110 18.39 8.66 7.05
C ARG A 110 18.34 7.16 7.29
N LEU A 111 17.13 6.58 7.35
CA LEU A 111 16.91 5.15 7.58
C LEU A 111 17.10 4.31 6.32
N ASP A 112 16.69 4.83 5.16
CA ASP A 112 16.78 4.09 3.90
C ASP A 112 18.18 4.19 3.27
N PRO A 113 18.90 3.08 3.02
CA PRO A 113 20.22 3.12 2.40
C PRO A 113 20.19 3.58 0.94
N HIS A 114 19.05 3.40 0.25
CA HIS A 114 18.88 3.73 -1.17
C HIS A 114 18.38 5.16 -1.42
N LYS A 115 18.01 5.89 -0.35
CA LYS A 115 17.50 7.27 -0.38
C LYS A 115 16.26 7.42 -1.27
N VAL A 116 15.33 6.46 -1.19
CA VAL A 116 14.19 6.38 -2.12
C VAL A 116 13.02 7.29 -1.77
N TRP A 117 12.96 7.80 -0.53
CA TRP A 117 11.84 8.62 -0.09
C TRP A 117 11.94 9.97 -0.75
N THR A 118 11.12 10.19 -1.76
CA THR A 118 10.89 11.50 -2.35
C THR A 118 9.66 11.39 -3.23
N TRP A 119 8.95 12.50 -3.37
CA TRP A 119 7.78 12.61 -4.25
C TRP A 119 8.00 13.63 -5.36
N ALA A 120 9.23 14.14 -5.49
CA ALA A 120 9.61 15.12 -6.49
C ALA A 120 9.43 14.56 -7.91
N PRO A 121 8.69 15.24 -8.81
CA PRO A 121 8.43 14.75 -10.17
C PRO A 121 9.70 14.43 -10.97
N GLU A 122 10.77 15.20 -10.79
CA GLU A 122 12.06 15.05 -11.45
C GLU A 122 12.82 13.77 -11.03
N SER A 123 12.53 13.23 -9.85
CA SER A 123 13.14 11.99 -9.36
C SER A 123 12.63 10.75 -10.10
N ARG A 124 11.46 10.85 -10.75
CA ARG A 124 10.79 9.72 -11.40
C ARG A 124 11.58 9.23 -12.60
N ARG A 125 11.71 7.92 -12.76
CA ARG A 125 12.46 7.30 -13.87
C ARG A 125 11.57 6.39 -14.71
N PRO A 126 11.80 6.29 -16.03
CA PRO A 126 11.06 5.36 -16.87
C PRO A 126 11.36 3.91 -16.46
N PHE A 127 10.40 3.01 -16.65
CA PHE A 127 10.60 1.58 -16.54
C PHE A 127 10.06 0.91 -17.81
N ARG A 128 10.78 -0.10 -18.31
CA ARG A 128 10.43 -0.76 -19.58
C ARG A 128 9.03 -1.38 -19.48
N GLY A 129 8.17 -1.06 -20.44
CA GLY A 129 6.79 -1.56 -20.49
C GLY A 129 5.77 -0.73 -19.70
N TYR A 130 6.19 0.38 -19.08
CA TYR A 130 5.30 1.26 -18.33
C TYR A 130 5.23 2.64 -18.98
N PRO A 131 4.02 3.17 -19.22
CA PRO A 131 3.86 4.49 -19.83
C PRO A 131 4.22 5.63 -18.87
N LYS A 132 4.05 5.41 -17.56
CA LYS A 132 4.31 6.41 -16.51
C LYS A 132 5.71 6.21 -15.93
N ARG A 133 6.39 7.33 -15.63
CA ARG A 133 7.65 7.34 -14.87
C ARG A 133 7.34 7.07 -13.39
N GLN A 134 8.10 6.16 -12.79
CA GLN A 134 7.85 5.67 -11.43
C GLN A 134 8.80 6.31 -10.42
N LEU A 135 8.35 6.40 -9.16
CA LEU A 135 9.14 6.94 -8.05
C LEU A 135 10.34 6.04 -7.72
N PRO A 136 11.40 6.58 -7.10
CA PRO A 136 12.55 5.78 -6.68
C PRO A 136 12.18 4.57 -5.82
N MET A 137 11.19 4.72 -4.91
CA MET A 137 10.69 3.63 -4.08
C MET A 137 10.09 2.47 -4.89
N TRP A 138 9.44 2.76 -6.01
CA TRP A 138 8.91 1.72 -6.88
C TRP A 138 10.02 0.91 -7.56
N HIS A 139 11.11 1.59 -7.98
CA HIS A 139 12.23 0.91 -8.65
C HIS A 139 12.99 -0.03 -7.71
N ILE A 140 13.09 0.32 -6.43
CA ILE A 140 13.83 -0.47 -5.42
C ILE A 140 12.92 -1.51 -4.75
N TYR A 141 11.75 -1.07 -4.28
CA TYR A 141 10.88 -1.86 -3.41
C TYR A 141 9.59 -2.32 -4.09
N ARG A 142 9.25 -1.84 -5.30
CA ARG A 142 7.93 -2.09 -5.92
C ARG A 142 6.76 -1.66 -5.03
N VAL A 143 6.98 -0.61 -4.26
CA VAL A 143 5.99 0.00 -3.39
C VAL A 143 5.95 1.50 -3.69
N GLU A 144 4.74 2.08 -3.77
CA GLU A 144 4.53 3.53 -3.77
C GLU A 144 3.66 3.93 -2.58
N LEU A 145 4.25 4.63 -1.60
CA LEU A 145 3.53 5.19 -0.45
C LEU A 145 3.50 6.72 -0.55
N TYR A 146 2.29 7.28 -0.45
CA TYR A 146 2.06 8.73 -0.57
C TYR A 146 1.73 9.38 0.78
N PRO A 147 2.33 10.53 1.13
CA PRO A 147 1.98 11.26 2.34
C PRO A 147 0.59 11.87 2.17
N HIS A 148 -0.25 11.76 3.18
CA HIS A 148 -1.58 12.34 3.22
C HIS A 148 -1.72 13.28 4.42
N TYR A 149 -2.24 14.47 4.17
CA TYR A 149 -2.43 15.56 5.12
C TYR A 149 -3.73 16.35 4.84
N GLY A 150 -4.70 15.73 4.17
CA GLY A 150 -5.97 16.35 3.74
C GLY A 150 -5.92 17.00 2.34
N GLN A 151 -4.96 16.61 1.50
CA GLN A 151 -4.88 17.09 0.12
C GLN A 151 -5.57 16.17 -0.89
N LEU A 152 -6.02 16.79 -1.98
CA LEU A 152 -6.51 16.12 -3.17
C LEU A 152 -5.37 15.40 -3.92
N CYS A 153 -5.67 14.28 -4.57
CA CYS A 153 -4.67 13.37 -5.16
C CYS A 153 -4.70 13.28 -6.69
N GLY A 154 -5.46 14.14 -7.38
CA GLY A 154 -5.58 14.13 -8.84
C GLY A 154 -6.45 12.99 -9.40
N ILE A 155 -7.00 12.12 -8.55
CA ILE A 155 -8.00 11.11 -8.95
C ILE A 155 -9.38 11.72 -8.83
N ARG A 156 -10.24 11.49 -9.82
CA ARG A 156 -11.62 11.98 -9.84
C ARG A 156 -12.62 10.85 -9.68
N ASP A 157 -13.75 11.16 -9.06
CA ASP A 157 -14.91 10.27 -8.98
C ASP A 157 -15.72 10.26 -10.29
N GLU A 158 -16.80 9.48 -10.29
CA GLU A 158 -17.75 9.35 -11.39
C GLU A 158 -18.47 10.65 -11.78
N PHE A 159 -18.46 11.66 -10.90
CA PHE A 159 -19.02 13.00 -11.13
C PHE A 159 -17.95 14.03 -11.53
N GLY A 160 -16.69 13.60 -11.65
CA GLY A 160 -15.55 14.46 -11.98
C GLY A 160 -15.03 15.27 -10.79
N GLN A 161 -15.45 14.99 -9.56
CA GLN A 161 -14.92 15.65 -8.36
C GLN A 161 -13.59 15.04 -7.96
N GLU A 162 -12.61 15.87 -7.60
CA GLU A 162 -11.30 15.38 -7.18
C GLU A 162 -11.36 14.80 -5.77
N LEU A 163 -10.68 13.67 -5.58
CA LEU A 163 -10.70 12.89 -4.34
C LEU A 163 -9.41 13.08 -3.55
N GLU A 164 -9.52 12.92 -2.24
CA GLU A 164 -8.38 12.65 -1.37
C GLU A 164 -8.00 11.17 -1.43
N PHE A 165 -6.78 10.82 -0.98
CA PHE A 165 -6.30 9.45 -0.96
C PHE A 165 -7.25 8.47 -0.24
N PRO A 166 -7.79 8.76 0.96
CA PRO A 166 -8.71 7.84 1.64
C PRO A 166 -9.91 7.43 0.78
N ALA A 167 -10.50 8.38 0.05
CA ALA A 167 -11.63 8.10 -0.84
C ALA A 167 -11.19 7.40 -2.13
N ALA A 168 -10.06 7.82 -2.72
CA ALA A 168 -9.58 7.30 -3.99
C ALA A 168 -9.15 5.82 -3.90
N PHE A 169 -8.46 5.42 -2.83
CA PHE A 169 -8.00 4.04 -2.65
C PHE A 169 -9.12 3.05 -2.30
N ARG A 170 -10.30 3.54 -1.89
CA ARG A 170 -11.51 2.72 -1.67
C ARG A 170 -12.35 2.57 -2.94
N LYS A 171 -11.84 2.99 -4.10
CA LYS A 171 -12.51 2.83 -5.40
C LYS A 171 -11.59 2.13 -6.41
N SER A 172 -12.16 1.25 -7.23
CA SER A 172 -11.47 0.73 -8.42
C SER A 172 -11.24 1.86 -9.43
N ARG A 173 -10.07 1.88 -10.10
CA ARG A 173 -9.69 2.96 -11.04
C ARG A 173 -10.61 3.17 -12.23
N GLY A 174 -11.25 2.11 -12.73
CA GLY A 174 -12.04 2.15 -13.96
C GLY A 174 -13.55 2.19 -13.72
N ALA A 175 -14.07 1.27 -12.91
CA ALA A 175 -15.50 1.11 -12.71
C ALA A 175 -16.04 1.91 -11.51
N HIS A 176 -15.18 2.62 -10.78
CA HIS A 176 -15.52 3.35 -9.55
C HIS A 176 -16.22 2.47 -8.47
N GLN A 177 -16.10 1.13 -8.57
CA GLN A 177 -16.63 0.18 -7.60
C GLN A 177 -15.92 0.35 -6.25
N GLN A 178 -16.68 0.29 -5.17
CA GLN A 178 -16.12 0.30 -3.81
C GLN A 178 -15.25 -0.94 -3.60
N LYS A 179 -14.11 -0.77 -2.94
CA LYS A 179 -13.23 -1.85 -2.53
C LYS A 179 -12.62 -1.61 -1.17
N GLY A 180 -12.18 -2.68 -0.55
CA GLY A 180 -11.51 -2.65 0.74
C GLY A 180 -10.09 -2.11 0.67
N ILE A 181 -9.56 -1.79 1.83
CA ILE A 181 -8.19 -1.32 2.03
C ILE A 181 -7.59 -1.98 3.26
N ILE A 182 -6.28 -2.24 3.24
CA ILE A 182 -5.57 -2.75 4.41
C ILE A 182 -5.03 -1.56 5.20
N ARG A 183 -5.28 -1.53 6.51
CA ARG A 183 -4.58 -0.67 7.46
C ARG A 183 -3.51 -1.50 8.16
N LEU A 184 -2.26 -1.11 8.03
CA LEU A 184 -1.18 -1.80 8.73
C LEU A 184 -1.17 -1.41 10.20
N ILE A 185 -1.13 -2.41 11.08
CA ILE A 185 -0.93 -2.22 12.51
C ILE A 185 0.43 -2.80 12.91
N LYS A 186 1.10 -2.13 13.86
CA LYS A 186 2.38 -2.62 14.39
C LYS A 186 2.11 -3.86 15.25
N GLU A 187 2.98 -4.86 15.15
CA GLU A 187 2.93 -5.99 16.09
C GLU A 187 3.18 -5.46 17.50
N GLU A 188 2.31 -5.79 18.45
CA GLU A 188 2.56 -5.49 19.86
C GLU A 188 3.77 -6.33 20.30
N GLU A 189 4.86 -5.66 20.68
CA GLU A 189 5.97 -6.33 21.36
C GLU A 189 5.42 -6.86 22.68
N GLY A 190 5.29 -8.19 22.77
CA GLY A 190 4.88 -8.86 24.00
C GLY A 190 5.75 -8.38 25.16
N THR A 191 5.08 -7.83 26.17
CA THR A 191 5.71 -7.33 27.41
C THR A 191 6.25 -8.46 28.26
#